data_AF-A0AAQ4REM2-F1
#
_entry.id   AF-A0AAQ4REM2-F1
#
_cell.length_a   1.000
_cell.length_b   1.000
_cell.length_c   1.000
_cell.angle_alpha   90.00
_cell.angle_beta   90.00
_cell.angle_gamma   90.00
#
_symmetry.space_group_name_H-M   'P 1'
#
loop_
_entity.id
_entity.type
_entity.pdbx_description
1 polymer ?
#
loop_
_entity_poly.entity_id
_entity_poly.type
_entity_poly.pdbx_seq_one_letter_code
_entity_poly.pdbx_strand_id
1 'polypeptide(L)'
;MDRKSSAWVWLLFPLVGAGVAETTDPWTHLESIAGRLVFYQMEGNATRVRNTGELASRVPTKTTFERFDPQKNFSTAKFTYTWDLGDGQVIRGREPVVRYRYSASGNYTLRLKVGANVTTYSPAIADVYSTEVQVLDAIKSIELKGPSDYQVSKNTSLAFHVDGSPPMWVCWRFLTDCVADEAASCTLTALYGNTLRLNHTFTAAGVHCVDISVHNDVSRMQTSFSLYVRNNNTHLIFILSCAAVLLATFSFIAVIACRPRHRHGSQVATCSNAVFLKNQDAEGQSAIVFNFSDVAKGEKEPLLTQHGTQ
;
A
#
# COMPACT_ATOMS: atom_id res chain seq x y z
N MET A 1 13.55 28.67 -64.96
CA MET A 1 13.03 27.99 -63.75
C MET A 1 12.03 26.96 -64.20
N ASP A 2 12.40 25.70 -63.98
CA ASP A 2 11.88 24.50 -64.64
C ASP A 2 10.38 24.24 -64.46
N ARG A 3 9.72 23.94 -65.57
CA ARG A 3 8.42 23.27 -65.65
C ARG A 3 8.56 22.08 -66.58
N LYS A 4 8.85 20.90 -66.04
CA LYS A 4 8.79 19.63 -66.79
C LYS A 4 7.48 18.91 -66.48
N SER A 5 6.62 18.92 -67.50
CA SER A 5 5.47 18.05 -67.68
C SER A 5 5.96 16.70 -68.22
N SER A 6 5.39 15.60 -67.70
CA SER A 6 5.55 14.23 -68.20
C SER A 6 4.48 13.37 -67.51
N ALA A 7 3.77 12.41 -68.09
CA ALA A 7 3.42 12.04 -69.45
C ALA A 7 2.19 11.13 -69.27
N TRP A 8 1.15 11.31 -70.09
CA TRP A 8 -0.03 10.43 -70.09
C TRP A 8 0.26 9.21 -70.97
N VAL A 9 0.04 8.00 -70.44
CA VAL A 9 -0.04 6.76 -71.25
C VAL A 9 -1.36 6.09 -70.95
N TRP A 10 -2.24 6.08 -71.96
CA TRP A 10 -3.45 5.26 -71.99
C TRP A 10 -3.12 3.90 -72.57
N LEU A 11 -3.42 2.82 -71.84
CA LEU A 11 -3.46 1.46 -72.39
C LEU A 11 -4.76 0.78 -71.93
N LEU A 12 -5.64 0.55 -72.90
CA LEU A 12 -6.85 -0.26 -72.82
C LEU A 12 -6.49 -1.74 -72.72
N PHE A 13 -7.14 -2.49 -71.83
CA PHE A 13 -7.20 -3.95 -71.86
C PHE A 13 -8.66 -4.43 -71.72
N PRO A 14 -9.02 -5.58 -72.32
CA PRO A 14 -10.36 -5.88 -72.82
C PRO A 14 -11.31 -6.48 -71.77
N LEU A 15 -12.61 -6.26 -71.98
CA LEU A 15 -13.68 -6.99 -71.30
C LEU A 15 -13.62 -8.48 -71.65
N VAL A 16 -13.42 -9.33 -70.65
CA VAL A 16 -13.79 -10.75 -70.70
C VAL A 16 -14.79 -10.98 -69.59
N GLY A 17 -16.05 -11.16 -69.98
CA GLY A 17 -17.10 -11.64 -69.08
C GLY A 17 -16.86 -13.11 -68.78
N ALA A 18 -16.39 -13.40 -67.56
CA ALA A 18 -16.50 -14.72 -66.97
C ALA A 18 -17.79 -14.72 -66.14
N GLY A 19 -18.83 -15.35 -66.68
CA GLY A 19 -20.03 -15.68 -65.92
C GLY A 19 -19.62 -16.59 -64.76
N VAL A 20 -19.62 -16.04 -63.55
CA VAL A 20 -19.65 -16.86 -62.35
C VAL A 20 -21.08 -17.39 -62.26
N ALA A 21 -21.25 -18.67 -62.55
CA ALA A 21 -22.44 -19.37 -62.12
C ALA A 21 -22.44 -19.36 -60.59
N GLU A 22 -23.20 -18.44 -59.99
CA GLU A 22 -23.62 -18.54 -58.60
C GLU A 22 -24.47 -19.81 -58.49
N THR A 23 -23.83 -20.91 -58.14
CA THR A 23 -24.52 -22.02 -57.50
C THR A 23 -24.89 -21.52 -56.10
N THR A 24 -26.06 -20.89 -55.99
CA THR A 24 -26.76 -20.73 -54.72
C THR A 24 -27.03 -22.11 -54.17
N ASP A 25 -26.19 -22.58 -53.26
CA ASP A 25 -26.52 -23.70 -52.39
C ASP A 25 -27.47 -23.14 -51.31
N PRO A 26 -28.77 -23.50 -51.30
CA PRO A 26 -29.71 -23.01 -50.31
C PRO A 26 -29.64 -23.93 -49.08
N TRP A 27 -28.44 -24.10 -48.55
CA TRP A 27 -28.22 -24.74 -47.26
C TRP A 27 -27.45 -23.76 -46.42
N THR A 28 -28.18 -22.90 -45.71
CA THR A 28 -27.64 -22.19 -44.55
C THR A 28 -27.24 -23.26 -43.53
N HIS A 29 -26.05 -23.82 -43.68
CA HIS A 29 -25.39 -24.56 -42.63
C HIS A 29 -25.33 -23.60 -41.44
N LEU A 30 -26.14 -23.88 -40.42
CA LEU A 30 -26.08 -23.15 -39.16
C LEU A 30 -24.76 -23.55 -38.51
N GLU A 31 -23.72 -22.75 -38.74
CA GLU A 31 -22.34 -23.09 -38.37
C GLU A 31 -22.11 -22.99 -36.86
N SER A 32 -22.79 -22.09 -36.15
CA SER A 32 -22.71 -21.97 -34.68
C SER A 32 -23.83 -21.12 -34.08
N ILE A 33 -24.09 -21.34 -32.80
CA ILE A 33 -25.00 -20.60 -31.92
C ILE A 33 -24.17 -19.49 -31.25
N ALA A 34 -24.10 -18.31 -31.85
CA ALA A 34 -23.33 -17.19 -31.31
C ALA A 34 -23.91 -16.65 -29.99
N GLY A 35 -23.04 -16.22 -29.08
CA GLY A 35 -23.43 -15.60 -27.82
C GLY A 35 -22.26 -15.36 -26.87
N ARG A 36 -22.56 -14.90 -25.66
CA ARG A 36 -21.56 -14.62 -24.61
C ARG A 36 -22.09 -14.96 -23.22
N LEU A 37 -21.18 -15.34 -22.33
CA LEU A 37 -21.44 -15.50 -20.90
C LEU A 37 -21.36 -14.17 -20.15
N VAL A 38 -22.34 -13.93 -19.28
CA VAL A 38 -22.37 -12.74 -18.41
C VAL A 38 -22.64 -13.20 -16.98
N PHE A 39 -21.88 -12.64 -16.05
CA PHE A 39 -21.89 -13.02 -14.64
C PHE A 39 -22.42 -11.87 -13.78
N TYR A 40 -23.30 -12.18 -12.85
CA TYR A 40 -23.90 -11.21 -11.93
C TYR A 40 -23.71 -11.69 -10.48
N GLN A 41 -23.19 -10.82 -9.62
CA GLN A 41 -23.07 -11.06 -8.18
C GLN A 41 -23.50 -9.84 -7.37
N MET A 42 -23.96 -10.05 -6.16
CA MET A 42 -24.23 -8.97 -5.22
C MET A 42 -22.94 -8.54 -4.52
N GLU A 43 -22.73 -7.24 -4.41
CA GLU A 43 -21.72 -6.60 -3.56
C GLU A 43 -22.45 -5.58 -2.69
N GLY A 44 -22.66 -5.91 -1.41
CA GLY A 44 -23.57 -5.15 -0.56
C GLY A 44 -25.01 -5.19 -1.09
N ASN A 45 -25.58 -4.02 -1.40
CA ASN A 45 -26.92 -3.88 -1.97
C ASN A 45 -26.94 -3.75 -3.51
N ALA A 46 -25.78 -3.72 -4.16
CA ALA A 46 -25.67 -3.51 -5.59
C ALA A 46 -25.38 -4.82 -6.33
N THR A 47 -26.03 -5.02 -7.48
CA THR A 47 -25.65 -6.11 -8.40
C THR A 47 -24.50 -5.64 -9.30
N ARG A 48 -23.37 -6.36 -9.26
CA ARG A 48 -22.20 -6.15 -10.10
C ARG A 48 -22.18 -7.13 -11.25
N VAL A 49 -21.79 -6.65 -12.42
CA VAL A 49 -21.48 -7.47 -13.59
C VAL A 49 -20.00 -7.84 -13.56
N ARG A 50 -19.67 -9.13 -13.64
CA ARG A 50 -18.32 -9.70 -13.48
C ARG A 50 -17.81 -10.33 -14.79
N ASN A 51 -17.78 -9.53 -15.86
CA ASN A 51 -17.41 -10.03 -17.20
C ASN A 51 -15.92 -10.36 -17.36
N THR A 52 -15.09 -9.93 -16.43
CA THR A 52 -13.64 -10.18 -16.39
C THR A 52 -13.29 -11.54 -15.79
N GLY A 53 -14.23 -12.22 -15.13
CA GLY A 53 -14.08 -13.59 -14.63
C GLY A 53 -13.78 -13.70 -13.13
N GLU A 54 -13.61 -12.60 -12.40
CA GLU A 54 -13.42 -12.61 -10.94
C GLU A 54 -14.76 -12.68 -10.21
N LEU A 55 -14.96 -13.71 -9.40
CA LEU A 55 -16.19 -13.95 -8.63
C LEU A 55 -15.89 -14.06 -7.14
N ALA A 56 -16.77 -13.54 -6.29
CA ALA A 56 -16.69 -13.75 -4.85
C ALA A 56 -17.10 -15.18 -4.49
N SER A 57 -16.28 -15.86 -3.68
CA SER A 57 -16.65 -17.14 -3.06
C SER A 57 -17.82 -16.94 -2.09
N ARG A 58 -18.65 -17.97 -1.92
CA ARG A 58 -19.81 -18.00 -0.99
C ARG A 58 -20.90 -16.97 -1.29
N VAL A 59 -20.79 -16.22 -2.39
CA VAL A 59 -21.82 -15.32 -2.91
C VAL A 59 -22.52 -16.00 -4.10
N PRO A 60 -23.87 -16.04 -4.13
CA PRO A 60 -24.59 -16.56 -5.28
C PRO A 60 -24.27 -15.76 -6.56
N THR A 61 -23.80 -16.45 -7.58
CA THR A 61 -23.58 -15.94 -8.94
C THR A 61 -24.75 -16.34 -9.82
N LYS A 62 -25.36 -15.37 -10.49
CA LYS A 62 -26.25 -15.63 -11.62
C LYS A 62 -25.43 -15.53 -12.90
N THR A 63 -25.30 -16.62 -13.63
CA THR A 63 -24.60 -16.67 -14.92
C THR A 63 -25.64 -16.82 -16.02
N THR A 64 -25.56 -15.98 -17.05
CA THR A 64 -26.48 -16.00 -18.19
C THR A 64 -25.73 -16.17 -19.50
N PHE A 65 -26.31 -16.92 -20.42
CA PHE A 65 -25.87 -16.96 -21.81
C PHE A 65 -26.73 -15.98 -22.64
N GLU A 66 -26.12 -14.89 -23.08
CA GLU A 66 -26.72 -13.92 -23.97
C GLU A 66 -26.53 -14.38 -25.41
N ARG A 67 -27.56 -15.00 -25.99
CA ARG A 67 -27.54 -15.45 -27.39
C ARG A 67 -27.60 -14.25 -28.34
N PHE A 68 -26.76 -14.28 -29.37
CA PHE A 68 -26.74 -13.29 -30.44
C PHE A 68 -27.25 -13.94 -31.75
N ASP A 69 -28.49 -13.62 -32.14
CA ASP A 69 -29.13 -14.14 -33.36
C ASP A 69 -29.93 -13.04 -34.08
N PRO A 70 -29.26 -12.09 -34.75
CA PRO A 70 -29.93 -10.98 -35.43
C PRO A 70 -30.77 -11.43 -36.63
N GLN A 71 -30.36 -12.53 -37.29
CA GLN A 71 -31.04 -13.10 -38.46
C GLN A 71 -32.24 -13.99 -38.06
N LYS A 72 -32.40 -14.29 -36.76
CA LYS A 72 -33.48 -15.13 -36.21
C LYS A 72 -33.46 -16.57 -36.74
N ASN A 73 -32.28 -17.06 -37.09
CA ASN A 73 -32.09 -18.40 -37.66
C ASN A 73 -32.48 -19.50 -36.66
N PHE A 74 -32.51 -19.19 -35.37
CA PHE A 74 -32.89 -20.11 -34.30
C PHE A 74 -34.21 -19.75 -33.61
N SER A 75 -35.06 -18.93 -34.25
CA SER A 75 -36.32 -18.47 -33.65
C SER A 75 -37.29 -19.58 -33.26
N THR A 76 -37.30 -20.70 -33.97
CA THR A 76 -38.13 -21.89 -33.68
C THR A 76 -37.37 -22.99 -32.93
N ALA A 77 -36.08 -22.79 -32.65
CA ALA A 77 -35.22 -23.83 -32.13
C ALA A 77 -35.52 -24.13 -30.66
N LYS A 78 -35.49 -25.42 -30.29
CA LYS A 78 -35.54 -25.87 -28.91
C LYS A 78 -34.12 -25.98 -28.37
N PHE A 79 -33.82 -25.22 -27.32
CA PHE A 79 -32.50 -25.15 -26.73
C PHE A 79 -32.34 -26.04 -25.51
N THR A 80 -31.14 -26.57 -25.34
CA THR A 80 -30.69 -27.24 -24.12
C THR A 80 -29.35 -26.65 -23.68
N TYR A 81 -29.16 -26.55 -22.37
CA TYR A 81 -27.97 -25.98 -21.77
C TYR A 81 -27.41 -26.98 -20.76
N THR A 82 -26.11 -27.26 -20.86
CA THR A 82 -25.37 -28.04 -19.87
C THR A 82 -24.23 -27.19 -19.33
N TRP A 83 -24.37 -26.77 -18.08
CA TRP A 83 -23.43 -25.96 -17.34
C TRP A 83 -22.52 -26.89 -16.53
N ASP A 84 -21.25 -26.99 -16.91
CA ASP A 84 -20.19 -27.57 -16.08
C ASP A 84 -19.44 -26.41 -15.42
N LEU A 85 -19.45 -26.37 -14.09
CA LEU A 85 -18.96 -25.22 -13.33
C LEU A 85 -17.48 -25.32 -12.97
N GLY A 86 -16.80 -26.39 -13.38
CA GLY A 86 -15.37 -26.60 -13.18
C GLY A 86 -14.99 -27.14 -11.80
N ASP A 87 -15.95 -27.27 -10.88
CA ASP A 87 -15.76 -27.86 -9.54
C ASP A 87 -16.35 -29.28 -9.43
N GLY A 88 -16.66 -29.90 -10.57
CA GLY A 88 -17.32 -31.19 -10.67
C GLY A 88 -18.84 -31.14 -10.67
N GLN A 89 -19.46 -29.98 -10.41
CA GLN A 89 -20.91 -29.84 -10.56
C GLN A 89 -21.33 -29.58 -12.00
N VAL A 90 -22.34 -30.34 -12.44
CA VAL A 90 -22.92 -30.21 -13.78
C VAL A 90 -24.44 -30.04 -13.68
N ILE A 91 -24.94 -28.92 -14.21
CA ILE A 91 -26.36 -28.55 -14.19
C ILE A 91 -26.91 -28.58 -15.62
N ARG A 92 -27.98 -29.32 -15.84
CA ARG A 92 -28.64 -29.45 -17.15
C ARG A 92 -30.01 -28.79 -17.10
N GLY A 93 -30.38 -28.06 -18.16
CA GLY A 93 -31.66 -27.38 -18.22
C GLY A 93 -32.00 -26.85 -19.61
N ARG A 94 -33.13 -26.14 -19.68
CA ARG A 94 -33.61 -25.44 -20.88
C ARG A 94 -33.47 -23.93 -20.76
N GLU A 95 -33.13 -23.43 -19.58
CA GLU A 95 -32.95 -22.01 -19.34
C GLU A 95 -31.51 -21.58 -19.68
N PRO A 96 -31.32 -20.42 -20.33
CA PRO A 96 -30.01 -19.84 -20.59
C PRO A 96 -29.41 -19.17 -19.35
N VAL A 97 -29.82 -19.58 -18.15
CA VAL A 97 -29.37 -19.02 -16.87
C VAL A 97 -29.12 -20.14 -15.88
N VAL A 98 -28.06 -19.96 -15.08
CA VAL A 98 -27.77 -20.79 -13.91
C VAL A 98 -27.49 -19.89 -12.71
N ARG A 99 -27.92 -20.32 -11.53
CA ARG A 99 -27.56 -19.68 -10.26
C ARG A 99 -26.74 -20.67 -9.46
N TYR A 100 -25.52 -20.28 -9.10
CA TYR A 100 -24.59 -21.14 -8.39
C TYR A 100 -23.75 -20.39 -7.39
N ARG A 101 -23.22 -21.09 -6.39
CA ARG A 101 -22.38 -20.51 -5.34
C ARG A 101 -21.17 -21.40 -5.12
N TYR A 102 -20.00 -20.95 -5.56
CA TYR A 102 -18.71 -21.58 -5.26
C TYR A 102 -18.43 -21.51 -3.76
N SER A 103 -18.02 -22.62 -3.15
CA SER A 103 -17.80 -22.73 -1.70
C SER A 103 -16.41 -22.23 -1.27
N ALA A 104 -15.43 -22.29 -2.17
CA ALA A 104 -14.03 -21.95 -1.94
C ALA A 104 -13.48 -21.05 -3.05
N SER A 105 -12.46 -20.27 -2.72
CA SER A 105 -11.64 -19.55 -3.70
C SER A 105 -10.79 -20.53 -4.52
N GLY A 106 -10.57 -20.22 -5.79
CA GLY A 106 -9.79 -21.04 -6.71
C GLY A 106 -10.00 -20.64 -8.16
N ASN A 107 -9.23 -21.26 -9.05
CA ASN A 107 -9.42 -21.10 -10.49
C ASN A 107 -10.28 -22.26 -11.01
N TYR A 108 -11.33 -21.93 -11.75
CA TYR A 108 -12.30 -22.88 -12.28
C TYR A 108 -12.49 -22.65 -13.78
N THR A 109 -12.50 -23.74 -14.55
CA THR A 109 -12.84 -23.70 -15.97
C THR A 109 -14.34 -23.97 -16.13
N LEU A 110 -15.14 -22.91 -16.30
CA LEU A 110 -16.56 -23.05 -16.57
C LEU A 110 -16.78 -23.41 -18.05
N ARG A 111 -17.53 -24.48 -18.30
CA ARG A 111 -17.89 -24.94 -19.65
C ARG A 111 -19.40 -24.96 -19.82
N LEU A 112 -19.90 -24.23 -20.82
CA LEU A 112 -21.31 -24.27 -21.21
C LEU A 112 -21.44 -24.98 -22.55
N LYS A 113 -22.15 -26.11 -22.58
CA LYS A 113 -22.61 -26.73 -23.83
C LYS A 113 -24.02 -26.26 -24.15
N VAL A 114 -24.20 -25.62 -25.30
CA VAL A 114 -25.49 -25.17 -25.82
C VAL A 114 -25.89 -26.07 -26.97
N GLY A 115 -27.04 -26.74 -26.86
CA GLY A 115 -27.64 -27.51 -27.94
C GLY A 115 -28.84 -26.78 -28.53
N ALA A 116 -29.02 -26.83 -29.86
CA ALA A 116 -30.19 -26.31 -30.55
C ALA A 116 -30.76 -27.38 -31.49
N ASN A 117 -32.07 -27.58 -31.41
CA ASN A 117 -32.83 -28.41 -32.33
C ASN A 117 -33.85 -27.54 -33.08
N VAL A 118 -33.57 -27.23 -34.34
CA VAL A 118 -34.38 -26.32 -35.19
C VAL A 118 -35.59 -27.04 -35.78
N THR A 119 -35.37 -28.25 -36.32
CA THR A 119 -36.42 -29.12 -36.85
C THR A 119 -36.13 -30.58 -36.47
N THR A 120 -37.17 -31.42 -36.41
CA THR A 120 -37.03 -32.86 -36.12
C THR A 120 -36.13 -33.60 -37.11
N TYR A 121 -35.90 -33.04 -38.31
CA TYR A 121 -35.17 -33.67 -39.41
C TYR A 121 -33.76 -33.12 -39.61
N SER A 122 -33.44 -31.97 -39.02
CA SER A 122 -32.09 -31.39 -39.05
C SER A 122 -31.23 -31.97 -37.91
N PRO A 123 -29.93 -32.25 -38.13
CA PRO A 123 -29.04 -32.62 -37.04
C PRO A 123 -29.02 -31.53 -35.96
N ALA A 124 -28.96 -31.95 -34.70
CA ALA A 124 -28.86 -31.01 -33.58
C ALA A 124 -27.51 -30.31 -33.63
N ILE A 125 -27.53 -28.98 -33.52
CA ILE A 125 -26.33 -28.14 -33.47
C ILE A 125 -25.91 -28.05 -32.01
N ALA A 126 -24.61 -28.14 -31.74
CA ALA A 126 -24.09 -28.00 -30.39
C ALA A 126 -22.78 -27.23 -30.37
N ASP A 127 -22.73 -26.20 -29.52
CA ASP A 127 -21.53 -25.41 -29.27
C ASP A 127 -21.09 -25.53 -27.82
N VAL A 128 -19.79 -25.34 -27.61
CA VAL A 128 -19.18 -25.35 -26.28
C VAL A 128 -18.44 -24.04 -26.06
N TYR A 129 -18.85 -23.34 -25.01
CA TYR A 129 -18.20 -22.16 -24.50
C TYR A 129 -17.34 -22.55 -23.30
N SER A 130 -16.14 -22.00 -23.20
CA SER A 130 -15.23 -22.22 -22.08
C SER A 130 -14.68 -20.88 -21.61
N THR A 131 -14.70 -20.64 -20.30
CA THR A 131 -14.10 -19.46 -19.69
C THR A 131 -13.45 -19.82 -18.38
N GLU A 132 -12.29 -19.23 -18.12
CA GLU A 132 -11.65 -19.29 -16.80
C GLU A 132 -12.37 -18.32 -15.87
N VAL A 133 -12.58 -18.76 -14.65
CA VAL A 133 -13.24 -18.01 -13.58
C VAL A 133 -12.34 -18.05 -12.37
N GLN A 134 -11.93 -16.88 -11.90
CA GLN A 134 -11.13 -16.73 -10.70
C GLN A 134 -12.05 -16.43 -9.52
N VAL A 135 -12.30 -17.43 -8.68
CA VAL A 135 -13.09 -17.24 -7.47
C VAL A 135 -12.19 -16.78 -6.34
N LEU A 136 -12.51 -15.65 -5.73
CA LEU A 136 -11.76 -14.98 -4.68
C LEU A 136 -12.57 -14.92 -3.38
N ASP A 137 -11.93 -15.10 -2.24
CA ASP A 137 -12.51 -14.78 -0.95
C ASP A 137 -12.61 -13.26 -0.80
N ALA A 138 -13.82 -12.79 -0.49
CA ALA A 138 -14.06 -11.40 -0.11
C ALA A 138 -13.34 -11.05 1.20
N ILE A 139 -13.00 -9.78 1.37
CA ILE A 139 -12.36 -9.27 2.58
C ILE A 139 -13.35 -9.36 3.74
N LYS A 140 -13.02 -10.16 4.76
CA LYS A 140 -13.90 -10.42 5.91
C LYS A 140 -13.55 -9.59 7.13
N SER A 141 -12.25 -9.43 7.40
CA SER A 141 -11.77 -8.67 8.55
C SER A 141 -10.40 -8.04 8.29
N ILE A 142 -10.15 -6.96 9.03
CA ILE A 142 -8.84 -6.33 9.19
C ILE A 142 -8.61 -6.29 10.70
N GLU A 143 -7.52 -6.89 11.17
CA GLU A 143 -7.20 -7.01 12.60
C GLU A 143 -5.82 -6.42 12.88
N LEU A 144 -5.74 -5.47 13.81
CA LEU A 144 -4.47 -4.95 14.27
C LEU A 144 -3.87 -5.87 15.35
N LYS A 145 -2.69 -6.41 15.06
CA LYS A 145 -1.79 -7.08 16.01
C LYS A 145 -0.61 -6.15 16.26
N GLY A 146 -0.70 -5.37 17.34
CA GLY A 146 0.32 -4.41 17.76
C GLY A 146 0.63 -4.52 19.25
N PRO A 147 1.67 -3.82 19.73
CA PRO A 147 1.94 -3.69 21.16
C PRO A 147 0.77 -3.01 21.88
N SER A 148 0.64 -3.28 23.18
CA SER A 148 -0.39 -2.66 24.02
C SER A 148 -0.03 -1.25 24.51
N ASP A 149 1.25 -0.85 24.39
CA ASP A 149 1.76 0.44 24.83
C ASP A 149 2.60 1.11 23.73
N TYR A 150 2.15 2.30 23.29
CA TYR A 150 2.81 3.11 22.27
C TYR A 150 3.47 4.31 22.93
N GLN A 151 4.69 4.66 22.50
CA GLN A 151 5.47 5.75 23.10
C GLN A 151 5.99 6.71 22.03
N VAL A 152 6.07 8.00 22.40
CA VAL A 152 6.66 9.04 21.56
C VAL A 152 8.14 8.76 21.29
N SER A 153 8.59 9.09 20.08
CA SER A 153 9.98 8.93 19.60
C SER A 153 10.49 7.48 19.57
N LYS A 154 9.61 6.50 19.68
CA LYS A 154 9.92 5.07 19.55
C LYS A 154 9.40 4.53 18.23
N ASN A 155 10.29 3.93 17.44
CA ASN A 155 9.89 3.21 16.23
C ASN A 155 9.03 1.99 16.62
N THR A 156 7.79 1.98 16.19
CA THR A 156 6.82 0.93 16.49
C THR A 156 6.38 0.23 15.22
N SER A 157 6.34 -1.11 15.24
CA SER A 157 5.85 -1.93 14.14
C SER A 157 4.42 -2.39 14.42
N LEU A 158 3.50 -2.05 13.53
CA LEU A 158 2.09 -2.42 13.56
C LEU A 158 1.86 -3.51 12.50
N ALA A 159 1.28 -4.65 12.88
CA ALA A 159 0.94 -5.72 11.95
C ALA A 159 -0.59 -5.80 11.77
N PHE A 160 -1.08 -5.51 10.57
CA PHE A 160 -2.49 -5.65 10.21
C PHE A 160 -2.69 -6.98 9.49
N HIS A 161 -3.45 -7.87 10.10
CA HIS A 161 -3.86 -9.12 9.50
C HIS A 161 -5.16 -8.92 8.70
N VAL A 162 -5.19 -9.39 7.46
CA VAL A 162 -6.34 -9.24 6.55
C VAL A 162 -6.78 -10.62 6.09
N ASP A 163 -8.04 -10.96 6.31
CA ASP A 163 -8.68 -12.17 5.76
C ASP A 163 -9.35 -11.85 4.43
N GLY A 164 -8.75 -12.31 3.32
CA GLY A 164 -9.24 -12.14 1.95
C GLY A 164 -8.24 -12.69 0.92
N SER A 165 -8.66 -12.85 -0.34
CA SER A 165 -7.76 -13.32 -1.40
C SER A 165 -6.86 -12.21 -1.95
N PRO A 166 -5.54 -12.45 -2.09
CA PRO A 166 -4.60 -11.55 -2.75
C PRO A 166 -4.73 -11.61 -4.30
N PRO A 167 -4.19 -10.61 -5.02
CA PRO A 167 -3.58 -9.39 -4.51
C PRO A 167 -4.62 -8.42 -3.93
N MET A 168 -4.34 -7.90 -2.74
CA MET A 168 -5.16 -6.88 -2.09
C MET A 168 -4.46 -5.52 -2.21
N TRP A 169 -5.21 -4.48 -2.49
CA TRP A 169 -4.73 -3.11 -2.52
C TRP A 169 -5.10 -2.42 -1.22
N VAL A 170 -4.09 -1.97 -0.48
CA VAL A 170 -4.24 -1.34 0.82
C VAL A 170 -3.89 0.14 0.72
N CYS A 171 -4.83 0.99 1.12
CA CYS A 171 -4.69 2.43 1.22
C CYS A 171 -4.74 2.79 2.71
N TRP A 172 -3.64 3.30 3.26
CA TRP A 172 -3.52 3.57 4.69
C TRP A 172 -2.93 4.95 4.98
N ARG A 173 -3.26 5.50 6.15
CA ARG A 173 -2.70 6.76 6.67
C ARG A 173 -2.77 6.83 8.19
N PHE A 174 -1.83 7.57 8.80
CA PHE A 174 -1.85 7.91 10.21
C PHE A 174 -2.50 9.28 10.39
N LEU A 175 -3.39 9.40 11.38
CA LEU A 175 -4.08 10.63 11.74
C LEU A 175 -3.76 11.01 13.18
N THR A 176 -3.40 12.27 13.40
CA THR A 176 -3.28 12.87 14.73
C THR A 176 -4.66 13.27 15.25
N ASP A 177 -4.97 12.96 16.51
CA ASP A 177 -6.28 13.25 17.14
C ASP A 177 -7.48 12.68 16.36
N CYS A 178 -7.25 11.68 15.50
CA CYS A 178 -8.24 11.06 14.64
C CYS A 178 -9.00 12.04 13.73
N VAL A 179 -8.39 13.20 13.42
CA VAL A 179 -8.95 14.18 12.49
C VAL A 179 -8.43 13.86 11.09
N ALA A 180 -9.36 13.60 10.16
CA ALA A 180 -9.02 13.40 8.77
C ALA A 180 -8.68 14.75 8.12
N ASP A 181 -7.53 14.83 7.46
CA ASP A 181 -7.21 15.92 6.54
C ASP A 181 -7.76 15.56 5.16
N GLU A 182 -8.66 16.39 4.63
CA GLU A 182 -9.29 16.18 3.31
C GLU A 182 -8.28 16.30 2.16
N ALA A 183 -7.15 16.98 2.37
CA ALA A 183 -6.09 17.10 1.38
C ALA A 183 -5.09 15.93 1.41
N ALA A 184 -5.07 15.14 2.49
CA ALA A 184 -4.08 14.09 2.69
C ALA A 184 -4.44 12.78 1.95
N SER A 185 -3.69 12.50 0.88
CA SER A 185 -3.72 11.21 0.18
C SER A 185 -3.20 10.09 1.08
N CYS A 186 -3.77 8.89 0.96
CA CYS A 186 -3.24 7.70 1.61
C CYS A 186 -2.02 7.13 0.87
N THR A 187 -1.26 6.29 1.56
CA THR A 187 -0.22 5.46 0.94
C THR A 187 -0.86 4.20 0.38
N LEU A 188 -0.71 3.96 -0.92
CA LEU A 188 -1.19 2.76 -1.60
C LEU A 188 -0.10 1.67 -1.60
N THR A 189 -0.46 0.44 -1.24
CA THR A 189 0.47 -0.69 -1.20
C THR A 189 -0.25 -1.97 -1.62
N ALA A 190 0.37 -2.75 -2.51
CA ALA A 190 -0.11 -4.09 -2.87
C ALA A 190 0.30 -5.11 -1.79
N LEU A 191 -0.65 -5.93 -1.37
CA LEU A 191 -0.49 -6.97 -0.36
C LEU A 191 -0.77 -8.34 -0.99
N TYR A 192 0.29 -9.14 -1.13
CA TYR A 192 0.22 -10.50 -1.70
C TYR A 192 0.06 -11.60 -0.64
N GLY A 193 0.32 -11.27 0.63
CA GLY A 193 0.09 -12.14 1.78
C GLY A 193 -1.18 -11.73 2.54
N ASN A 194 -1.23 -12.07 3.82
CA ASN A 194 -2.32 -11.73 4.73
C ASN A 194 -1.93 -10.71 5.81
N THR A 195 -0.70 -10.20 5.80
CA THR A 195 -0.19 -9.33 6.87
C THR A 195 0.54 -8.14 6.28
N LEU A 196 0.00 -6.93 6.52
CA LEU A 196 0.67 -5.67 6.25
C LEU A 196 1.44 -5.23 7.50
N ARG A 197 2.73 -4.92 7.36
CA ARG A 197 3.55 -4.35 8.44
C ARG A 197 3.86 -2.89 8.16
N LEU A 198 3.50 -2.03 9.11
CA LEU A 198 3.77 -0.59 9.06
C LEU A 198 4.69 -0.20 10.21
N ASN A 199 5.80 0.46 9.91
CA ASN A 199 6.68 1.03 10.92
C ASN A 199 6.41 2.52 11.03
N HIS A 200 6.22 3.02 12.25
CA HIS A 200 5.91 4.42 12.50
C HIS A 200 6.52 4.90 13.82
N THR A 201 6.93 6.17 13.84
CA THR A 201 7.45 6.86 15.03
C THR A 201 6.55 8.04 15.35
N PHE A 202 5.77 7.93 16.42
CA PHE A 202 4.87 9.00 16.86
C PHE A 202 5.66 10.17 17.47
N THR A 203 5.31 11.39 17.09
CA THR A 203 5.98 12.63 17.56
C THR A 203 5.24 13.35 18.69
N ALA A 204 3.96 13.02 18.88
CA ALA A 204 3.11 13.62 19.92
C ALA A 204 2.40 12.54 20.74
N ALA A 205 2.22 12.80 22.03
CA ALA A 205 1.39 11.98 22.91
C ALA A 205 -0.10 12.27 22.67
N GLY A 206 -0.97 11.31 22.96
CA GLY A 206 -2.42 11.44 22.75
C GLY A 206 -3.00 10.30 21.92
N VAL A 207 -4.19 10.52 21.38
CA VAL A 207 -4.88 9.54 20.54
C VAL A 207 -4.46 9.75 19.09
N HIS A 208 -4.01 8.68 18.45
CA HIS A 208 -3.74 8.63 17.02
C HIS A 208 -4.65 7.61 16.38
N CYS A 209 -5.02 7.79 15.12
CA CYS A 209 -5.80 6.80 14.38
C CYS A 209 -5.02 6.29 13.17
N VAL A 210 -5.26 5.04 12.80
CA VAL A 210 -4.80 4.46 11.54
C VAL A 210 -6.02 4.15 10.70
N ASP A 211 -6.28 4.98 9.70
CA ASP A 211 -7.28 4.71 8.67
C ASP A 211 -6.69 3.71 7.68
N ILE A 212 -7.43 2.63 7.42
CA ILE A 212 -7.03 1.60 6.47
C ILE A 212 -8.24 1.16 5.63
N SER A 213 -8.09 1.25 4.32
CA SER A 213 -9.02 0.71 3.33
C SER A 213 -8.30 -0.38 2.56
N VAL A 214 -8.90 -1.56 2.50
CA VAL A 214 -8.41 -2.69 1.72
C VAL A 214 -9.45 -3.04 0.67
N HIS A 215 -9.02 -3.33 -0.56
CA HIS A 215 -9.88 -3.88 -1.58
C HIS A 215 -9.17 -4.95 -2.40
N ASN A 216 -9.95 -5.90 -2.93
CA ASN A 216 -9.54 -6.78 -4.01
C ASN A 216 -10.57 -6.67 -5.15
N ASP A 217 -10.49 -7.54 -6.15
CA ASP A 217 -11.37 -7.42 -7.31
C ASP A 217 -12.84 -7.69 -6.96
N VAL A 218 -13.12 -8.40 -5.87
CA VAL A 218 -14.47 -8.84 -5.50
C VAL A 218 -15.11 -8.04 -4.36
N SER A 219 -14.32 -7.31 -3.57
CA SER A 219 -14.82 -6.64 -2.36
C SER A 219 -13.92 -5.51 -1.89
N ARG A 220 -14.48 -4.62 -1.05
CA ARG A 220 -13.78 -3.53 -0.35
C ARG A 220 -14.22 -3.46 1.11
N MET A 221 -13.28 -3.22 2.02
CA MET A 221 -13.52 -2.97 3.44
C MET A 221 -12.66 -1.79 3.90
N GLN A 222 -13.21 -0.96 4.79
CA GLN A 222 -12.48 0.15 5.40
C GLN A 222 -12.74 0.17 6.90
N THR A 223 -11.73 0.53 7.68
CA THR A 223 -11.81 0.64 9.13
C THR A 223 -10.78 1.65 9.65
N SER A 224 -10.94 2.09 10.89
CA SER A 224 -10.00 2.97 11.58
C SER A 224 -9.64 2.38 12.95
N PHE A 225 -8.36 2.38 13.29
CA PHE A 225 -7.86 1.86 14.56
C PHE A 225 -7.32 3.00 15.43
N SER A 226 -7.88 3.17 16.63
CA SER A 226 -7.37 4.14 17.60
C SER A 226 -6.20 3.57 18.41
N LEU A 227 -5.12 4.34 18.52
CA LEU A 227 -3.90 4.05 19.25
C LEU A 227 -3.66 5.14 20.29
N TYR A 228 -3.38 4.76 21.53
CA TYR A 228 -3.03 5.72 22.58
C TYR A 228 -1.51 5.76 22.79
N VAL A 229 -0.91 6.92 22.51
CA VAL A 229 0.53 7.14 22.59
C VAL A 229 0.88 7.93 23.84
N ARG A 230 1.78 7.39 24.66
CA ARG A 230 2.26 8.02 25.90
C ARG A 230 3.55 8.78 25.70
N ASN A 231 3.75 9.81 26.50
CA ASN A 231 5.01 10.52 26.53
C ASN A 231 6.12 9.62 27.10
N ASN A 232 7.32 9.75 26.54
CA ASN A 232 8.48 9.02 27.02
C ASN A 232 9.20 9.84 28.11
N ASN A 233 8.86 9.59 29.37
CA ASN A 233 9.41 10.33 30.52
C ASN A 233 10.90 10.01 30.81
N THR A 234 11.53 9.10 30.07
CA THR A 234 12.94 8.71 30.27
C THR A 234 13.89 9.90 30.10
N HIS A 235 13.63 10.81 29.17
CA HIS A 235 14.43 12.02 29.02
C HIS A 235 14.39 12.92 30.26
N LEU A 236 13.22 13.05 30.89
CA LEU A 236 13.05 13.90 32.07
C LEU A 236 13.77 13.30 33.29
N ILE A 237 13.74 11.98 33.44
CA ILE A 237 14.49 11.25 34.46
C ILE A 237 16.00 11.38 34.23
N PHE A 238 16.45 11.27 32.98
CA PHE A 238 17.87 11.43 32.63
C PHE A 238 18.37 12.85 32.89
N ILE A 239 17.61 13.88 32.50
CA ILE A 239 17.94 15.29 32.76
C ILE A 239 18.01 15.56 34.28
N LEU A 240 17.04 15.07 35.06
CA LEU A 240 17.06 15.20 36.52
C LEU A 240 18.27 14.50 37.15
N SER A 241 18.64 13.32 36.63
CA SER A 241 19.82 12.58 37.09
C SER A 241 21.11 13.33 36.78
N CYS A 242 21.27 13.87 35.56
CA CYS A 242 22.41 14.69 35.19
C CYS A 242 22.49 15.98 36.02
N ALA A 243 21.37 16.66 36.24
CA ALA A 243 21.32 17.86 37.08
C ALA A 243 21.76 17.57 38.52
N ALA A 244 21.31 16.45 39.11
CA ALA A 244 21.73 16.04 40.44
C ALA A 244 23.25 15.78 40.53
N VAL A 245 23.83 15.11 39.53
CA VAL A 245 25.28 14.88 39.46
C VAL A 245 26.05 16.20 39.35
N LEU A 246 25.62 17.11 38.49
CA LEU A 246 26.25 18.43 38.35
C LEU A 246 26.16 19.25 39.64
N LEU A 247 25.02 19.24 40.32
CA LEU A 247 24.87 19.92 41.61
C LEU A 247 25.81 19.32 42.68
N ALA A 248 25.95 18.00 42.72
CA ALA A 248 26.86 17.33 43.64
C ALA A 248 28.33 17.69 43.35
N THR A 249 28.73 17.74 42.08
CA THR A 249 30.11 18.11 41.71
C THR A 249 30.41 19.57 42.02
N PHE A 250 29.51 20.50 41.72
CA PHE A 250 29.68 21.91 42.09
C PHE A 250 29.74 22.11 43.60
N SER A 251 28.90 21.40 44.36
CA SER A 251 28.94 21.44 45.83
C SER A 251 30.28 20.93 46.37
N PHE A 252 30.80 19.83 45.81
CA PHE A 252 32.09 19.29 46.20
C PHE A 252 33.26 20.24 45.88
N ILE A 253 33.25 20.85 44.69
CA ILE A 253 34.23 21.86 44.29
C ILE A 253 34.17 23.07 45.23
N ALA A 254 32.97 23.56 45.57
CA ALA A 254 32.80 24.68 46.49
C ALA A 254 33.35 24.33 47.89
N VAL A 255 33.10 23.12 48.40
CA VAL A 255 33.65 22.68 49.69
C VAL A 255 35.18 22.60 49.67
N ILE A 256 35.79 22.17 48.57
CA ILE A 256 37.25 22.11 48.44
C ILE A 256 37.85 23.51 48.28
N ALA A 257 37.26 24.36 47.45
CA ALA A 257 37.75 25.71 47.15
C ALA A 257 37.54 26.67 48.33
N CYS A 258 36.44 26.53 49.07
CA CYS A 258 36.10 27.37 50.22
C CYS A 258 36.48 26.74 51.58
N ARG A 259 37.13 25.57 51.60
CA ARG A 259 37.69 25.02 52.84
C ARG A 259 38.76 26.00 53.35
N PRO A 260 38.60 26.60 54.54
CA PRO A 260 39.60 27.49 55.09
C PRO A 260 40.88 26.69 55.29
N ARG A 261 41.92 27.01 54.53
CA ARG A 261 43.25 26.47 54.74
C ARG A 261 43.71 27.00 56.09
N HIS A 262 43.65 26.18 57.13
CA HIS A 262 44.35 26.45 58.39
C HIS A 262 45.86 26.37 58.10
N ARG A 263 46.42 27.47 57.57
CA ARG A 263 47.86 27.72 57.60
C ARG A 263 48.11 28.74 58.70
N HIS A 264 48.79 28.27 59.73
CA HIS A 264 49.55 29.13 60.63
C HIS A 264 50.54 29.91 59.75
N GLY A 265 50.45 31.24 59.74
CA GLY A 265 51.37 32.11 59.00
C GLY A 265 50.65 33.05 58.04
N SER A 266 50.70 34.34 58.36
CA SER A 266 50.12 35.47 57.64
C SER A 266 50.44 35.47 56.13
N GLN A 267 49.41 35.51 55.29
CA GLN A 267 49.43 36.28 54.04
C GLN A 267 48.00 36.52 53.56
N VAL A 268 47.75 37.77 53.14
CA VAL A 268 46.47 38.32 52.71
C VAL A 268 45.93 37.52 51.52
N ALA A 269 44.66 37.12 51.58
CA ALA A 269 43.96 36.48 50.49
C ALA A 269 43.62 37.51 49.40
N THR A 270 44.26 37.42 48.24
CA THR A 270 43.85 38.11 47.02
C THR A 270 42.87 37.21 46.26
N CYS A 271 41.58 37.51 46.34
CA CYS A 271 40.61 36.97 45.38
C CYS A 271 40.75 37.76 44.08
N SER A 272 41.07 37.07 42.98
CA SER A 272 40.97 37.65 41.64
C SER A 272 39.50 37.96 41.35
N ASN A 273 39.15 39.25 41.36
CA ASN A 273 37.84 39.69 40.88
C ASN A 273 37.87 39.75 39.36
N ALA A 274 37.11 38.89 38.70
CA ALA A 274 36.79 39.06 37.29
C ALA A 274 35.66 40.09 37.19
N VAL A 275 35.99 41.32 36.81
CA VAL A 275 34.99 42.36 36.50
C VAL A 275 34.58 42.20 35.03
N PHE A 276 33.31 41.90 34.80
CA PHE A 276 32.73 41.82 33.46
C PHE A 276 32.27 43.21 33.03
N LEU A 277 33.07 43.90 32.20
CA LEU A 277 32.66 45.16 31.58
C LEU A 277 31.94 44.87 30.26
N LYS A 278 30.64 45.18 30.22
CA LYS A 278 29.84 45.19 28.99
C LYS A 278 29.94 46.59 28.39
N ASN A 279 30.79 46.78 27.38
CA ASN A 279 30.76 48.00 26.58
C ASN A 279 29.44 48.05 25.80
N GLN A 280 28.76 49.19 25.85
CA GLN A 280 27.45 49.37 25.21
C GLN A 280 27.51 49.80 23.75
N ASP A 281 28.70 50.01 23.18
CA ASP A 281 28.85 50.38 21.77
C ASP A 281 30.02 49.60 21.13
N ALA A 282 29.77 49.11 19.91
CA ALA A 282 30.64 48.36 18.99
C ALA A 282 30.55 46.82 19.03
N GLU A 283 30.28 46.28 17.84
CA GLU A 283 30.10 44.87 17.50
C GLU A 283 31.32 44.01 17.84
N GLY A 284 31.06 42.87 18.50
CA GLY A 284 31.80 41.64 18.27
C GLY A 284 33.25 41.54 18.75
N GLN A 285 33.49 41.59 20.07
CA GLN A 285 34.45 40.71 20.76
C GLN A 285 34.49 41.00 22.27
N SER A 286 34.03 40.05 23.08
CA SER A 286 34.22 40.07 24.54
C SER A 286 35.61 39.52 24.87
N ALA A 287 36.55 40.36 25.28
CA ALA A 287 37.90 39.93 25.69
C ALA A 287 38.02 39.93 27.23
N ILE A 288 38.54 38.83 27.78
CA ILE A 288 38.87 38.70 29.20
C ILE A 288 40.37 39.03 29.35
N VAL A 289 40.68 40.11 30.06
CA VAL A 289 42.08 40.52 30.34
C VAL A 289 42.44 40.08 31.75
N PHE A 290 43.51 39.29 31.88
CA PHE A 290 44.11 38.93 33.17
C PHE A 290 45.38 39.74 33.38
N ASN A 291 45.49 40.43 34.51
CA ASN A 291 46.69 41.18 34.88
C ASN A 291 47.42 40.46 36.01
N PHE A 292 48.69 40.11 35.80
CA PHE A 292 49.54 39.44 36.79
C PHE A 292 50.72 40.34 37.18
N SER A 293 51.00 40.44 38.47
CA SER A 293 52.15 41.18 39.01
C SER A 293 53.26 40.20 39.46
N ASP A 294 54.43 40.26 38.81
CA ASP A 294 55.62 39.47 39.12
C ASP A 294 56.42 40.02 40.31
N VAL A 295 56.94 39.14 41.19
CA VAL A 295 58.15 39.38 42.00
C VAL A 295 58.98 38.10 42.13
N ALA A 296 60.29 38.26 42.02
CA ALA A 296 61.28 37.27 41.64
C ALA A 296 62.12 36.64 42.77
N LYS A 297 62.68 35.46 42.42
CA LYS A 297 64.04 34.93 42.64
C LYS A 297 64.52 34.34 44.00
N GLY A 298 65.22 33.20 43.82
CA GLY A 298 66.18 32.55 44.70
C GLY A 298 66.32 31.06 44.30
N GLU A 299 66.90 30.72 43.14
CA GLU A 299 68.31 30.30 42.92
C GLU A 299 68.70 29.05 43.75
N LYS A 300 69.02 27.85 43.20
CA LYS A 300 70.15 27.50 42.32
C LYS A 300 69.89 26.24 41.46
N GLU A 301 70.47 26.30 40.25
CA GLU A 301 70.76 25.33 39.16
C GLU A 301 71.53 24.04 39.57
N PRO A 302 71.85 23.09 38.63
CA PRO A 302 70.98 22.27 37.75
C PRO A 302 71.43 20.78 37.78
N LEU A 303 70.89 19.90 36.92
CA LEU A 303 71.66 18.91 36.10
C LEU A 303 70.72 17.92 35.38
N LEU A 304 70.80 17.99 34.04
CA LEU A 304 70.75 16.90 33.06
C LEU A 304 69.57 15.91 33.04
N THR A 305 68.73 16.13 32.02
CA THR A 305 68.30 15.15 30.99
C THR A 305 68.60 13.66 31.21
N GLN A 306 67.54 12.84 31.20
CA GLN A 306 67.55 11.59 30.45
C GLN A 306 66.23 11.39 29.70
N HIS A 307 66.38 11.18 28.39
CA HIS A 307 65.41 10.58 27.49
C HIS A 307 65.08 9.14 27.91
N GLY A 308 63.84 8.72 27.64
CA GLY A 308 63.43 7.33 27.69
C GLY A 308 62.07 7.15 27.01
N THR A 309 62.12 6.89 25.71
CA THR A 309 61.02 6.33 24.91
C THR A 309 60.66 4.92 25.37
N GLN A 310 59.38 4.64 25.59
CA GLN A 310 58.62 3.62 24.85
C GLN A 310 57.12 3.86 25.00
#